data_AF-A0A2N0W2K7-F1
#
_entry.id   AF-A0A2N0W2K7-F1
#
_cell.length_a   1.000
_cell.length_b   1.000
_cell.length_c   1.000
_cell.angle_alpha   90.00
_cell.angle_beta   90.00
_cell.angle_gamma   90.00
#
_symmetry.space_group_name_H-M   'P 1'
#
loop_
_entity.id
_entity.type
_entity.pdbx_description
1 polymer ?
#
loop_
_entity_poly.entity_id
_entity_poly.type
_entity_poly.pdbx_seq_one_letter_code
_entity_poly.pdbx_strand_id
1 'polypeptide(L)'
;MFYIVAFICVLGIAVGQILFKLSAIELHKTGSVFAQTTLIMMASAFALYGFTTLAWIWVLQKIDLGKAYPLMAFAFVLVPIGSYFILGEKFNQQYFIGVALIITGIILAVRS
;
A
#
# COMPACT_ATOMS: atom_id res chain seq x y z
N MET A 1 -7.21 -9.08 -17.77
CA MET A 1 -6.07 -8.14 -17.89
C MET A 1 -6.17 -6.99 -16.88
N PHE A 2 -7.29 -6.26 -16.80
CA PHE A 2 -7.45 -5.14 -15.85
C PHE A 2 -7.37 -5.54 -14.38
N TYR A 3 -7.83 -6.74 -13.97
CA TYR A 3 -7.63 -7.23 -12.59
C TYR A 3 -6.16 -7.47 -12.22
N ILE A 4 -5.32 -7.86 -13.19
CA ILE A 4 -3.88 -8.03 -12.97
C ILE A 4 -3.24 -6.66 -12.72
N VAL A 5 -3.61 -5.65 -13.53
CA VAL A 5 -3.14 -4.27 -13.34
C VAL A 5 -3.64 -3.72 -12.00
N ALA A 6 -4.89 -3.99 -11.62
CA ALA A 6 -5.43 -3.63 -10.31
C ALA A 6 -4.58 -4.23 -9.18
N PHE A 7 -4.26 -5.53 -9.25
CA PHE A 7 -3.41 -6.19 -8.27
C PHE A 7 -1.99 -5.62 -8.22
N ILE A 8 -1.40 -5.30 -9.38
CA ILE A 8 -0.10 -4.61 -9.46
C ILE A 8 -0.19 -3.24 -8.78
N CYS A 9 -1.29 -2.50 -8.94
CA CYS A 9 -1.50 -1.24 -8.22
C CYS A 9 -1.53 -1.45 -6.70
N VAL A 10 -2.14 -2.54 -6.21
CA VAL A 10 -2.15 -2.86 -4.78
C VAL A 10 -0.75 -3.16 -4.25
N LEU A 11 0.06 -3.90 -5.01
CA LEU A 11 1.47 -4.10 -4.68
C LEU A 11 2.24 -2.78 -4.68
N GLY A 12 2.01 -1.93 -5.68
CA GLY A 12 2.63 -0.59 -5.78
C GLY A 12 2.26 0.31 -4.59
N ILE A 13 0.99 0.29 -4.17
CA ILE A 13 0.53 1.00 -2.96
C ILE A 13 1.21 0.42 -1.73
N ALA A 14 1.29 -0.90 -1.59
CA ALA A 14 1.91 -1.52 -0.43
C ALA A 14 3.39 -1.13 -0.30
N VAL A 15 4.14 -1.20 -1.40
CA VAL A 15 5.53 -0.73 -1.45
C VAL A 15 5.62 0.78 -1.19
N GLY A 16 4.72 1.57 -1.77
CA GLY A 16 4.66 3.02 -1.55
C GLY A 16 4.45 3.41 -0.10
N GLN A 17 3.60 2.67 0.64
CA GLN A 17 3.39 2.87 2.08
C GLN A 17 4.68 2.62 2.88
N ILE A 18 5.45 1.59 2.52
CA ILE A 18 6.76 1.34 3.14
C ILE A 18 7.76 2.46 2.80
N LEU A 19 7.80 2.92 1.55
CA LEU A 19 8.66 4.04 1.15
C LEU A 19 8.30 5.35 1.87
N PHE A 20 7.01 5.62 2.11
CA PHE A 20 6.59 6.76 2.93
C PHE A 20 7.08 6.63 4.37
N LYS A 21 7.00 5.45 4.96
CA LYS A 21 7.52 5.21 6.31
C LYS A 21 9.05 5.38 6.36
N LEU A 22 9.79 4.88 5.38
CA LEU A 22 11.23 5.10 5.25
C LEU A 22 11.57 6.59 5.09
N SER A 23 10.80 7.31 4.27
CA SER A 23 10.94 8.76 4.10
C SER A 23 10.72 9.50 5.42
N ALA A 24 9.72 9.11 6.20
CA ALA A 24 9.44 9.69 7.51
C ALA A 24 10.58 9.41 8.53
N ILE A 25 11.16 8.21 8.49
CA ILE A 25 12.32 7.85 9.33
C ILE A 25 13.53 8.72 8.98
N GLU A 26 13.85 8.87 7.69
CA GLU A 26 14.97 9.71 7.24
C GLU A 26 14.73 11.20 7.54
N LEU A 27 13.50 11.67 7.38
CA LEU A 27 13.14 13.04 7.76
C LEU A 27 13.33 13.29 9.25
N HIS A 28 12.90 12.35 10.11
CA HIS A 28 13.11 12.45 11.55
C HIS A 28 14.60 12.42 11.92
N LYS A 29 15.40 11.60 11.23
CA LYS A 29 16.85 11.48 11.47
C LYS A 29 17.63 12.71 11.04
N THR A 30 17.28 13.29 9.89
CA THR A 30 18.01 14.42 9.28
C THR A 30 17.48 15.77 9.76
N GLY A 31 16.25 15.84 10.27
CA GLY A 31 15.59 17.07 10.70
C GLY A 31 15.27 18.03 9.55
N SER A 32 15.49 17.62 8.29
CA SER A 32 15.33 18.49 7.13
C SER A 32 14.74 17.72 5.96
N VAL A 33 13.74 18.33 5.32
CA VAL A 33 13.13 17.83 4.08
C VAL A 33 14.10 17.92 2.91
N PHE A 34 15.07 18.85 2.97
CA PHE A 34 16.06 19.08 1.91
C PHE A 34 17.31 18.21 2.04
N ALA A 35 17.37 17.35 3.06
CA ALA A 35 18.45 16.37 3.15
C ALA A 35 18.38 15.41 1.96
N GLN A 36 19.52 15.12 1.34
CA GLN A 36 19.59 14.34 0.11
C GLN A 36 18.95 12.95 0.25
N THR A 37 19.20 12.25 1.36
CA THR A 37 18.61 10.93 1.63
C THR A 37 17.09 11.00 1.77
N THR A 38 16.58 12.01 2.48
CA THR A 38 15.14 12.26 2.64
C THR A 38 14.48 12.55 1.31
N LEU A 39 15.09 13.42 0.48
CA LEU A 39 14.59 13.74 -0.85
C LEU A 39 14.55 12.53 -1.77
N ILE A 40 15.59 11.69 -1.76
CA ILE A 40 15.63 10.47 -2.59
C ILE A 40 14.50 9.52 -2.19
N MET A 41 14.31 9.29 -0.89
CA MET A 41 13.24 8.41 -0.40
C MET A 41 11.85 8.98 -0.72
N MET A 42 11.63 10.27 -0.46
CA MET A 42 10.36 10.94 -0.75
C MET A 42 10.05 10.97 -2.24
N ALA A 43 11.03 11.32 -3.08
CA ALA A 43 10.86 11.34 -4.53
C ALA A 43 10.55 9.94 -5.06
N SER A 44 11.21 8.90 -4.55
CA SER A 44 10.93 7.51 -4.93
C SER A 44 9.51 7.10 -4.52
N ALA A 45 9.08 7.47 -3.31
CA ALA A 45 7.72 7.22 -2.82
C ALA A 45 6.68 7.91 -3.71
N PHE A 46 6.87 9.21 -4.00
CA PHE A 46 5.95 9.98 -4.84
C PHE A 46 5.93 9.51 -6.29
N ALA A 47 7.08 9.17 -6.87
CA ALA A 47 7.14 8.62 -8.22
C ALA A 47 6.33 7.33 -8.30
N LEU A 48 6.56 6.38 -7.40
CA LEU A 48 5.83 5.11 -7.37
C LEU A 48 4.33 5.34 -7.17
N TYR A 49 3.94 6.20 -6.22
CA TYR A 49 2.53 6.49 -5.96
C TYR A 49 1.87 7.20 -7.15
N GLY A 50 2.59 8.10 -7.81
CA GLY A 50 2.13 8.78 -9.03
C GLY A 50 1.87 7.78 -10.16
N PHE A 51 2.82 6.91 -10.47
CA PHE A 51 2.63 5.86 -11.48
C PHE A 51 1.48 4.93 -11.11
N THR A 52 1.39 4.51 -9.85
CA THR A 52 0.34 3.64 -9.36
C THR A 52 -1.04 4.30 -9.44
N THR A 53 -1.12 5.61 -9.17
CA THR A 53 -2.35 6.39 -9.29
C THR A 53 -2.82 6.48 -10.74
N LEU A 54 -1.91 6.74 -11.69
CA LEU A 54 -2.24 6.75 -13.12
C LEU A 54 -2.75 5.38 -13.59
N ALA A 55 -2.07 4.30 -13.20
CA ALA A 55 -2.51 2.94 -13.51
C ALA A 55 -3.87 2.62 -12.89
N TRP A 56 -4.11 3.05 -11.65
CA TRP A 56 -5.39 2.88 -10.96
C TRP A 56 -6.53 3.62 -11.65
N ILE A 57 -6.32 4.88 -12.04
CA ILE A 57 -7.30 5.67 -12.81
C ILE A 57 -7.65 4.94 -14.11
N TRP A 58 -6.64 4.41 -14.83
CA TRP A 58 -6.88 3.63 -16.04
C TRP A 58 -7.68 2.35 -15.78
N VAL A 59 -7.43 1.64 -14.68
CA VAL A 59 -8.21 0.46 -14.27
C VAL A 59 -9.67 0.84 -14.01
N LEU A 60 -9.92 1.94 -13.30
CA LEU A 60 -11.27 2.40 -12.97
C LEU A 60 -12.07 2.87 -14.19
N GLN A 61 -11.41 3.19 -15.31
CA GLN A 61 -12.11 3.41 -16.58
C GLN A 61 -12.67 2.11 -17.19
N LYS A 62 -12.25 0.93 -16.71
CA LYS A 62 -12.59 -0.38 -17.28
C LYS A 62 -13.45 -1.24 -16.36
N ILE A 63 -13.41 -0.99 -15.05
CA ILE A 63 -14.21 -1.72 -14.06
C ILE A 63 -14.82 -0.77 -13.03
N ASP A 64 -16.02 -1.14 -12.58
CA ASP A 64 -16.69 -0.43 -11.50
C ASP A 64 -15.83 -0.46 -10.24
N LEU A 65 -15.76 0.68 -9.55
CA LEU A 65 -15.00 0.83 -8.32
C LEU A 65 -15.37 -0.27 -7.30
N GLY A 66 -16.65 -0.58 -7.15
CA GLY A 66 -17.12 -1.62 -6.22
C GLY A 66 -16.54 -3.02 -6.47
N LYS A 67 -16.20 -3.36 -7.72
CA LYS A 67 -15.56 -4.65 -8.08
C LYS A 67 -14.03 -4.60 -7.92
N ALA A 68 -13.44 -3.43 -8.12
CA ALA A 68 -11.99 -3.22 -7.99
C ALA A 68 -11.55 -3.09 -6.52
N TYR A 69 -12.36 -2.43 -5.70
CA TYR A 69 -12.04 -2.04 -4.33
C TYR A 69 -11.74 -3.22 -3.38
N PRO A 70 -12.38 -4.40 -3.52
CA PRO A 70 -11.97 -5.58 -2.77
C PRO A 70 -10.52 -5.99 -2.98
N LEU A 71 -9.96 -5.76 -4.19
CA LEU A 71 -8.53 -5.99 -4.43
C LEU A 71 -7.68 -5.01 -3.62
N MET A 72 -8.08 -3.74 -3.55
CA MET A 72 -7.40 -2.72 -2.73
C MET A 72 -7.29 -3.13 -1.27
N ALA A 73 -8.27 -3.85 -0.75
CA ALA A 73 -8.28 -4.27 0.63
C ALA A 73 -7.18 -5.31 0.96
N PHE A 74 -6.57 -5.96 -0.03
CA PHE A 74 -5.34 -6.75 0.18
C PHE A 74 -4.15 -5.88 0.66
N ALA A 75 -4.17 -4.56 0.46
CA ALA A 75 -3.15 -3.67 1.02
C ALA A 75 -3.10 -3.77 2.56
N PHE A 76 -4.24 -4.01 3.23
CA PHE A 76 -4.30 -4.21 4.68
C PHE A 76 -3.58 -5.49 5.13
N VAL A 77 -3.27 -6.41 4.22
CA VAL A 77 -2.50 -7.63 4.50
C VAL A 77 -1.05 -7.44 4.04
N LEU A 78 -0.84 -6.83 2.88
CA LEU A 78 0.47 -6.69 2.26
C LEU A 78 1.35 -5.63 2.95
N VAL A 79 0.79 -4.48 3.34
CA VAL A 79 1.55 -3.42 4.02
C VAL A 79 2.16 -3.91 5.34
N PRO A 80 1.41 -4.56 6.24
CA PRO A 80 1.96 -5.06 7.51
C PRO A 80 3.00 -6.14 7.30
N ILE A 81 2.80 -7.04 6.33
CA ILE A 81 3.81 -8.05 5.98
C ILE A 81 5.09 -7.37 5.50
N GLY A 82 4.98 -6.42 4.57
CA GLY A 82 6.12 -5.65 4.10
C GLY A 82 6.81 -4.88 5.23
N SER A 83 6.02 -4.30 6.14
CA SER A 83 6.54 -3.58 7.31
C SER A 83 7.27 -4.49 8.28
N TYR A 84 6.74 -5.69 8.55
CA TYR A 84 7.40 -6.69 9.39
C TYR A 84 8.78 -7.06 8.84
N PHE A 85 8.88 -7.32 7.54
CA PHE A 85 10.13 -7.75 6.91
C PHE A 85 11.14 -6.61 6.70
N ILE A 86 10.68 -5.42 6.31
CA ILE A 86 11.57 -4.31 5.92
C ILE A 86 11.90 -3.41 7.12
N LEU A 87 10.91 -3.15 7.98
CA LEU A 87 11.03 -2.21 9.10
C LEU A 87 11.19 -2.93 10.45
N GLY A 88 10.96 -4.25 10.50
CA GLY A 88 11.05 -5.02 11.74
C GLY A 88 9.91 -4.72 12.72
N GLU A 89 8.80 -4.13 12.25
CA GLU A 89 7.65 -3.82 13.10
C GLU A 89 7.02 -5.11 13.64
N LYS A 90 6.80 -5.18 14.96
CA LYS A 90 6.20 -6.34 15.61
C LYS A 90 4.70 -6.15 15.75
N PHE A 91 3.94 -7.11 15.24
CA PHE A 91 2.49 -7.14 15.39
C PHE A 91 2.08 -8.13 16.48
N ASN A 92 1.15 -7.73 17.34
CA ASN A 92 0.57 -8.61 18.36
C ASN A 92 -0.40 -9.63 17.73
N GLN A 93 -0.69 -10.74 18.41
CA GLN A 93 -1.65 -11.76 17.97
C GLN A 93 -3.04 -11.18 17.67
N GLN A 94 -3.49 -10.17 18.42
CA GLN A 94 -4.74 -9.45 18.17
C GLN A 94 -4.78 -8.78 16.79
N TYR A 95 -3.64 -8.34 16.28
CA TYR A 95 -3.53 -7.75 14.95
C TYR A 95 -3.95 -8.74 13.87
N PHE A 96 -3.43 -9.97 13.94
CA PHE A 96 -3.75 -11.02 12.99
C PHE A 96 -5.23 -11.44 13.04
N ILE A 97 -5.84 -11.42 14.23
CA ILE A 97 -7.29 -11.62 14.39
C ILE A 97 -8.06 -10.51 13.66
N GLY A 98 -7.66 -9.25 13.84
CA GLY A 98 -8.26 -8.11 13.12
C GLY A 98 -8.11 -8.23 11.60
N VAL A 99 -6.93 -8.62 11.11
CA VAL A 99 -6.68 -8.87 9.69
C VAL A 99 -7.58 -9.99 9.16
N ALA A 100 -7.76 -11.09 9.90
CA ALA A 100 -8.65 -12.17 9.51
C ALA A 100 -10.12 -11.70 9.41
N LEU A 101 -10.57 -10.84 10.32
CA LEU A 101 -11.91 -10.23 10.28
C LEU A 101 -12.07 -9.30 9.07
N ILE A 102 -11.05 -8.49 8.75
CA ILE A 102 -11.04 -7.63 7.56
C ILE A 102 -11.16 -8.50 6.29
N ILE A 103 -10.34 -9.56 6.16
CA ILE A 103 -10.41 -10.51 5.04
C ILE A 103 -11.81 -11.12 4.92
N THR A 104 -12.40 -11.53 6.03
CA THR A 104 -13.75 -12.09 6.07
C THR A 104 -14.78 -11.07 5.58
N GLY A 105 -14.70 -9.82 6.05
CA GLY A 105 -15.56 -8.72 5.60
C GLY A 105 -15.43 -8.44 4.10
N ILE A 106 -14.22 -8.49 3.56
CA ILE A 106 -13.96 -8.34 2.12
C ILE A 106 -14.62 -9.47 1.33
N ILE A 107 -14.47 -10.72 1.78
CA ILE A 107 -15.09 -11.88 1.11
C ILE A 107 -16.62 -11.74 1.05
N LEU A 108 -17.23 -11.25 2.13
CA LEU A 108 -18.68 -11.00 2.16
C LEU A 108 -19.07 -9.88 1.20
N ALA A 109 -18.34 -8.77 1.19
CA ALA A 109 -18.61 -7.63 0.31
C ALA A 109 -18.40 -7.93 -1.19
N VAL A 110 -17.52 -8.87 -1.53
CA VAL A 110 -17.34 -9.32 -2.92
C VAL A 110 -18.51 -10.18 -3.40
N ARG A 111 -19.20 -10.85 -2.49
CA ARG A 111 -20.29 -11.80 -2.79
C ARG A 111 -21.68 -11.18 -2.85
N SER A 112 -21.84 -9.92 -2.43
CA SER A 112 -23.08 -9.13 -2.54
C SER A 112 -23.21 -8.43 -3.88
#